data_AF-A0AA43EVU0-F1
#
_entry.id   AF-A0AA43EVU0-F1
#
_cell.length_a   1.000
_cell.length_b   1.000
_cell.length_c   1.000
_cell.angle_alpha   90.00
_cell.angle_beta   90.00
_cell.angle_gamma   90.00
#
_symmetry.space_group_name_H-M   'P 1'
#
loop_
_entity.id
_entity.type
_entity.pdbx_description
1 polymer ?
#
loop_
_entity_poly.entity_id
_entity_poly.type
_entity_poly.pdbx_seq_one_letter_code
_entity_poly.pdbx_strand_id
1 'polypeptide(L)'
;MTGTELIKLWITCLEAERIRLTETGHDAPVVASQGRLVHTTGGLHLYEFVVPADVQLSVDLPVSVVPADEANTTEGVVLRQAGNSLSVQLVDALGCDIPSVTLVPDQVGLVSTSASRLKDMLA
;
A
#
# COMPACT_ATOMS: atom_id res chain seq x y z
N MET A 1 -30.12 11.94 5.61
CA MET A 1 -28.99 11.02 5.82
C MET A 1 -28.31 11.37 7.13
N THR A 2 -28.34 10.48 8.10
CA THR A 2 -27.68 10.60 9.41
C THR A 2 -26.27 10.01 9.36
N GLY A 3 -25.45 10.29 10.38
CA GLY A 3 -24.10 9.68 10.49
C GLY A 3 -24.16 8.15 10.54
N THR A 4 -25.13 7.58 11.25
CA THR A 4 -25.35 6.14 11.33
C THR A 4 -25.72 5.53 9.96
N GLU A 5 -26.58 6.20 9.20
CA GLU A 5 -26.94 5.77 7.84
C GLU A 5 -25.73 5.79 6.90
N LEU A 6 -24.87 6.80 7.03
CA LEU A 6 -23.64 6.92 6.24
C LEU A 6 -22.63 5.80 6.57
N ILE A 7 -22.45 5.48 7.85
CA ILE A 7 -21.55 4.39 8.27
C ILE A 7 -22.05 3.03 7.73
N LYS A 8 -23.35 2.76 7.83
CA LYS A 8 -23.95 1.52 7.29
C LYS A 8 -23.76 1.40 5.78
N LEU A 9 -23.95 2.51 5.04
CA LEU A 9 -23.71 2.54 3.60
C LEU A 9 -22.26 2.17 3.27
N TRP A 10 -21.29 2.80 3.94
CA TRP A 10 -19.88 2.54 3.69
C TRP A 10 -19.44 1.12 4.06
N ILE A 11 -20.00 0.52 5.12
CA ILE A 11 -19.76 -0.89 5.43
C ILE A 11 -20.15 -1.76 4.23
N THR A 12 -21.35 -1.58 3.68
CA THR A 12 -21.82 -2.37 2.51
C THR A 12 -20.93 -2.15 1.29
N CYS A 13 -20.53 -0.89 1.02
CA CYS A 13 -19.63 -0.58 -0.10
C CYS A 13 -18.26 -1.25 0.06
N LEU A 14 -17.66 -1.18 1.25
CA LEU A 14 -16.35 -1.79 1.52
C LEU A 14 -16.42 -3.32 1.46
N GLU A 15 -17.49 -3.95 1.92
CA GLU A 15 -17.66 -5.40 1.82
C GLU A 15 -17.77 -5.90 0.38
N ALA A 16 -18.53 -5.18 -0.46
CA ALA A 16 -18.62 -5.47 -1.89
C ALA A 16 -17.26 -5.28 -2.58
N GLU A 17 -16.55 -4.21 -2.22
CA GLU A 17 -15.24 -3.91 -2.77
C GLU A 17 -14.19 -4.97 -2.39
N ARG A 18 -14.21 -5.46 -1.14
CA ARG A 18 -13.34 -6.55 -0.69
C ARG A 18 -13.49 -7.81 -1.55
N ILE A 19 -14.73 -8.18 -1.89
CA ILE A 19 -15.00 -9.34 -2.75
C ILE A 19 -14.39 -9.11 -4.13
N ARG A 20 -14.66 -7.94 -4.74
CA ARG A 20 -14.12 -7.56 -6.05
C ARG A 20 -12.59 -7.61 -6.08
N LEU A 21 -11.92 -7.05 -5.07
CA LEU A 21 -10.45 -7.01 -4.98
C LEU A 21 -9.85 -8.42 -4.84
N THR A 22 -10.49 -9.28 -4.05
CA THR A 22 -10.07 -10.68 -3.87
C THR A 22 -10.14 -11.45 -5.19
N GLU A 23 -11.20 -11.25 -5.97
CA GLU A 23 -11.40 -11.95 -7.26
C GLU A 23 -10.47 -11.46 -8.36
N THR A 24 -10.06 -10.19 -8.31
CA THR A 24 -9.24 -9.55 -9.35
C THR A 24 -7.74 -9.59 -9.05
N GLY A 25 -7.33 -10.05 -7.87
CA GLY A 25 -5.92 -10.23 -7.52
C GLY A 25 -5.13 -8.92 -7.43
N HIS A 26 -5.74 -7.84 -6.94
CA HIS A 26 -5.09 -6.51 -6.85
C HIS A 26 -3.87 -6.49 -5.92
N ASP A 27 -3.77 -7.44 -4.99
CA ASP A 27 -2.65 -7.58 -4.05
C ASP A 27 -1.53 -8.49 -4.59
N ALA A 28 -1.44 -8.62 -5.92
CA ALA A 28 -0.37 -9.36 -6.57
C ALA A 28 1.01 -8.71 -6.27
N PRO A 29 2.04 -9.50 -5.90
CA PRO A 29 3.38 -8.98 -5.70
C PRO A 29 3.96 -8.33 -6.97
N VAL A 30 4.60 -7.17 -6.79
CA VAL A 30 5.24 -6.40 -7.84
C VAL A 30 6.74 -6.35 -7.58
N VAL A 31 7.56 -6.79 -8.53
CA VAL A 31 9.01 -6.61 -8.45
C VAL A 31 9.36 -5.21 -8.94
N ALA A 32 9.89 -4.39 -8.04
CA ALA A 32 10.47 -3.10 -8.39
C ALA A 32 11.98 -3.23 -8.55
N SER A 33 12.46 -2.84 -9.71
CA SER A 33 13.89 -2.68 -9.97
C SER A 33 14.34 -1.34 -9.41
N GLN A 34 15.54 -1.26 -8.82
CA GLN A 34 16.18 -0.01 -8.42
C GLN A 34 15.31 0.87 -7.50
N GLY A 35 15.65 0.88 -6.22
CA GLY A 35 15.18 1.87 -5.26
C GLY A 35 16.27 2.86 -4.91
N ARG A 36 15.89 4.09 -4.56
CA ARG A 36 16.80 5.01 -3.88
C ARG A 36 16.08 5.79 -2.79
N LEU A 37 16.81 6.09 -1.72
CA LEU A 37 16.36 7.02 -0.69
C LEU A 37 16.34 8.44 -1.28
N VAL A 38 15.17 9.07 -1.27
CA VAL A 38 15.00 10.46 -1.72
C VAL A 38 15.13 11.41 -0.54
N HIS A 39 14.50 11.09 0.57
CA HIS A 39 14.47 11.96 1.75
C HIS A 39 14.14 11.20 3.02
N THR A 40 14.58 11.73 4.17
CA THR A 40 14.19 11.23 5.49
C THR A 40 13.68 12.40 6.32
N THR A 41 12.50 12.25 6.92
CA THR A 41 11.93 13.22 7.86
C THR A 41 11.55 12.50 9.14
N GLY A 42 12.26 12.77 10.23
CA GLY A 42 12.09 12.01 11.48
C GLY A 42 12.42 10.53 11.26
N GLY A 43 11.48 9.65 11.60
CA GLY A 43 11.56 8.20 11.34
C GLY A 43 10.89 7.73 10.06
N LEU A 44 10.54 8.65 9.15
CA LEU A 44 9.88 8.31 7.88
C LEU A 44 10.86 8.47 6.74
N HIS A 45 10.92 7.45 5.89
CA HIS A 45 11.89 7.34 4.80
C HIS A 45 11.17 7.32 3.46
N LEU A 46 11.38 8.35 2.65
CA LEU A 46 10.82 8.44 1.31
C LEU A 46 11.76 7.76 0.31
N TYR A 47 11.28 6.69 -0.30
CA TYR A 47 11.95 5.97 -1.35
C TYR A 47 11.29 6.20 -2.70
N GLU A 48 12.10 6.19 -3.76
CA GLU A 48 11.62 6.10 -5.13
C GLU A 48 12.07 4.77 -5.73
N PHE A 49 11.12 4.01 -6.27
CA PHE A 49 11.32 2.70 -6.89
C PHE A 49 10.92 2.74 -8.37
N VAL A 50 11.57 1.93 -9.22
CA VAL A 50 11.14 1.74 -10.60
C VAL A 50 10.31 0.46 -10.72
N VAL A 51 9.03 0.61 -11.07
CA VAL A 51 8.09 -0.50 -11.29
C VAL A 51 7.92 -0.84 -12.78
N PRO A 52 7.43 -2.05 -13.12
CA PRO A 52 7.07 -2.40 -14.50
C PRO A 52 6.01 -1.45 -15.10
N ALA A 53 6.02 -1.29 -16.42
CA ALA A 53 5.20 -0.27 -17.11
C ALA A 53 3.69 -0.57 -17.09
N ASP A 54 3.32 -1.84 -16.89
CA ASP A 54 1.96 -2.34 -16.80
C ASP A 54 1.41 -2.31 -15.36
N VAL A 55 2.24 -1.95 -14.38
CA VAL A 55 1.83 -1.85 -12.98
C VAL A 55 1.37 -0.45 -12.65
N GLN A 56 0.17 -0.36 -12.08
CA GLN A 56 -0.36 0.88 -11.54
C GLN A 56 -0.83 0.66 -10.10
N LEU A 57 -0.16 1.33 -9.16
CA LEU A 57 -0.50 1.31 -7.74
C LEU A 57 -1.18 2.62 -7.36
N SER A 58 -2.26 2.52 -6.59
CA SER A 58 -3.03 3.68 -6.15
C SER A 58 -2.28 4.45 -5.06
N VAL A 59 -2.51 5.76 -4.99
CA VAL A 59 -2.09 6.57 -3.84
C VAL A 59 -2.83 6.10 -2.58
N ASP A 60 -2.18 6.22 -1.43
CA ASP A 60 -2.67 5.76 -0.13
C ASP A 60 -2.80 4.24 0.00
N LEU A 61 -2.21 3.49 -0.94
CA LEU A 61 -2.15 2.03 -0.89
C LEU A 61 -1.09 1.58 0.11
N PRO A 62 -1.44 0.83 1.17
CA PRO A 62 -0.48 0.19 2.04
C PRO A 62 0.29 -0.86 1.26
N VAL A 63 1.59 -0.94 1.53
CA VAL A 63 2.49 -1.85 0.84
C VAL A 63 3.52 -2.40 1.83
N SER A 64 3.72 -3.71 1.81
CA SER A 64 4.89 -4.34 2.42
C SER A 64 6.02 -4.37 1.40
N VAL A 65 7.21 -3.94 1.80
CA VAL A 65 8.40 -3.91 0.95
C VAL A 65 9.34 -4.99 1.44
N VAL A 66 9.59 -5.98 0.60
CA VAL A 66 10.49 -7.12 0.85
C VAL A 66 11.77 -6.92 0.06
N PRO A 67 12.89 -6.56 0.71
CA PRO A 67 14.19 -6.44 0.05
C PRO A 67 14.68 -7.78 -0.52
N ALA A 68 15.40 -7.72 -1.64
CA ALA A 68 15.95 -8.93 -2.26
C ALA A 68 17.20 -9.49 -1.54
N ASP A 69 17.82 -8.69 -0.68
CA ASP A 69 19.08 -8.98 0.02
C ASP A 69 18.87 -9.60 1.43
N GLU A 70 17.71 -10.21 1.66
CA GLU A 70 17.33 -10.83 2.94
C GLU A 70 17.24 -9.86 4.12
N ALA A 71 17.29 -8.54 3.88
CA ALA A 71 16.95 -7.56 4.91
C ALA A 71 15.48 -7.71 5.35
N ASN A 72 15.17 -7.20 6.54
CA ASN A 72 13.82 -7.29 7.09
C ASN A 72 12.80 -6.60 6.19
N THR A 73 11.64 -7.23 6.03
CA THR A 73 10.45 -6.61 5.43
C THR A 73 10.07 -5.36 6.23
N THR A 74 9.75 -4.28 5.53
CA THR A 74 9.25 -3.05 6.13
C THR A 74 7.90 -2.67 5.54
N GLU A 75 7.12 -1.91 6.30
CA GLU A 75 5.79 -1.43 5.90
C GLU A 75 5.88 -0.01 5.35
N GLY A 76 4.96 0.32 4.46
CA GLY A 76 4.88 1.64 3.87
C GLY A 76 3.55 1.95 3.20
N VAL A 77 3.53 3.13 2.58
CA VAL A 77 2.37 3.62 1.84
C VAL A 77 2.83 4.30 0.56
N VAL A 78 2.10 4.04 -0.53
CA VAL A 78 2.31 4.69 -1.83
C VAL A 78 1.86 6.15 -1.73
N LEU A 79 2.78 7.08 -1.98
CA LEU A 79 2.47 8.51 -2.00
C LEU A 79 2.18 9.03 -3.41
N ARG A 80 2.84 8.46 -4.43
CA ARG A 80 2.73 8.92 -5.81
C ARG A 80 3.25 7.85 -6.78
N GLN A 81 2.66 7.79 -7.97
CA GLN A 81 3.26 7.14 -9.12
C GLN A 81 3.29 8.09 -10.32
N ALA A 82 4.42 8.16 -11.02
CA ALA A 82 4.60 8.94 -12.25
C ALA A 82 5.27 8.09 -13.32
N GLY A 83 4.46 7.55 -14.23
CA GLY A 83 4.90 6.49 -15.13
C GLY A 83 5.37 5.30 -14.31
N ASN A 84 6.63 4.91 -14.51
CA ASN A 84 7.26 3.79 -13.83
C ASN A 84 7.92 4.17 -12.49
N SER A 85 7.98 5.46 -12.15
CA SER A 85 8.53 5.91 -10.87
C SER A 85 7.44 5.87 -9.79
N LEU A 86 7.68 5.10 -8.73
CA LEU A 86 6.81 4.96 -7.58
C LEU A 86 7.49 5.56 -6.35
N SER A 87 6.84 6.54 -5.71
CA SER A 87 7.27 7.10 -4.43
C SER A 87 6.53 6.41 -3.28
N VAL A 88 7.28 5.81 -2.37
CA VAL A 88 6.76 5.08 -1.21
C VAL A 88 7.40 5.62 0.06
N GLN A 89 6.58 5.91 1.06
CA GLN A 89 7.07 6.23 2.40
C GLN A 89 7.14 4.94 3.21
N LEU A 90 8.32 4.65 3.77
CA LEU A 90 8.59 3.49 4.62
C LEU A 90 8.80 3.90 6.07
N VAL A 91 8.47 2.99 6.98
CA VAL A 91 8.67 3.17 8.43
C VAL A 91 10.08 2.79 8.89
N ASP A 92 10.79 1.97 8.12
CA ASP A 92 12.21 1.64 8.34
C ASP A 92 13.06 2.03 7.13
N ALA A 93 14.35 2.29 7.38
CA ALA A 93 15.31 2.57 6.33
C ALA A 93 15.83 1.27 5.70
N LEU A 94 15.88 1.24 4.36
CA LEU A 94 16.44 0.15 3.56
C LEU A 94 17.86 0.45 3.03
N GLY A 95 18.46 1.57 3.44
CA GLY A 95 19.72 2.08 2.89
C GLY A 95 19.52 3.13 1.79
N CYS A 96 20.61 3.59 1.16
CA CYS A 96 20.55 4.68 0.17
C CYS A 96 20.19 4.18 -1.23
N ASP A 97 20.81 3.08 -1.67
CA ASP A 97 20.61 2.49 -2.99
C ASP A 97 20.13 1.05 -2.80
N ILE A 98 19.01 0.71 -3.43
CA ILE A 98 18.37 -0.60 -3.30
C ILE A 98 18.38 -1.27 -4.67
N PRO A 99 19.00 -2.45 -4.83
CA PRO A 99 19.08 -3.09 -6.14
C PRO A 99 17.70 -3.55 -6.64
N SER A 100 16.90 -4.16 -5.77
CA SER A 100 15.57 -4.67 -6.08
C SER A 100 14.77 -4.90 -4.80
N VAL A 101 13.46 -4.69 -4.87
CA VAL A 101 12.49 -5.06 -3.83
C VAL A 101 11.28 -5.75 -4.46
N THR A 102 10.58 -6.55 -3.66
CA THR A 102 9.22 -6.97 -3.97
C THR A 102 8.25 -6.11 -3.14
N LEU A 103 7.39 -5.38 -3.83
CA LEU A 103 6.28 -4.63 -3.25
C LEU A 103 5.08 -5.56 -3.18
N VAL A 104 4.50 -5.73 -2.00
CA VAL A 104 3.29 -6.53 -1.78
C VAL A 104 2.19 -5.57 -1.33
N PRO A 105 1.26 -5.18 -2.22
CA PRO A 105 0.14 -4.33 -1.85
C PRO A 105 -0.81 -5.02 -0.87
N ASP A 106 -1.48 -4.25 -0.01
CA ASP A 106 -2.49 -4.75 0.93
C ASP A 106 -3.80 -3.96 0.83
N GLN A 107 -4.42 -3.95 -0.35
CA GLN A 107 -5.69 -3.28 -0.57
C GLN A 107 -6.85 -4.05 0.07
N VAL A 108 -6.84 -5.39 -0.01
CA VAL A 108 -7.87 -6.23 0.60
C VAL A 108 -7.84 -6.09 2.12
N GLY A 109 -6.65 -6.09 2.74
CA GLY A 109 -6.49 -5.88 4.18
C GLY A 109 -6.93 -4.48 4.63
N LEU A 110 -6.61 -3.44 3.85
CA LEU A 110 -7.08 -2.07 4.12
C LEU A 110 -8.61 -1.99 4.14
N VAL A 111 -9.27 -2.49 3.10
CA VAL A 111 -10.74 -2.43 2.97
C VAL A 111 -11.41 -3.27 4.06
N SER A 112 -10.86 -4.44 4.36
CA SER A 112 -11.37 -5.34 5.42
C SER A 112 -11.26 -4.69 6.79
N THR A 113 -10.11 -4.12 7.12
CA THR A 113 -9.87 -3.41 8.39
C THR A 113 -10.78 -2.19 8.51
N SER A 114 -10.94 -1.44 7.43
CA SER A 114 -11.82 -0.26 7.40
C SER A 114 -13.28 -0.64 7.66
N ALA A 115 -13.78 -1.68 7.00
CA ALA A 115 -15.15 -2.17 7.23
C ALA A 115 -15.35 -2.66 8.67
N SER A 116 -14.37 -3.36 9.25
CA SER A 116 -14.41 -3.80 10.64
C SER A 116 -14.50 -2.62 11.61
N ARG A 117 -13.64 -1.61 11.45
CA ARG A 117 -13.64 -0.42 12.32
C ARG A 117 -14.96 0.34 12.25
N LEU A 118 -15.57 0.44 11.07
CA LEU A 118 -16.88 1.06 10.91
C LEU A 118 -17.99 0.27 11.60
N LYS A 119 -17.94 -1.07 11.60
CA LYS A 119 -18.87 -1.91 12.36
C LYS A 119 -18.71 -1.71 13.86
N ASP A 120 -17.46 -1.61 14.34
CA ASP A 120 -17.17 -1.37 15.76
C ASP A 120 -17.71 -0.02 16.25
N MET A 121 -17.75 1.00 15.38
CA MET A 121 -18.35 2.31 15.69
C MET A 121 -19.88 2.28 15.83
N LEU A 122 -20.55 1.23 15.34
CA LEU A 122 -22.00 1.05 15.44
C LEU A 122 -22.42 0.15 16.62
N ALA A 123 -21.46 -0.54 17.25
CA ALA A 123 -21.67 -1.39 18.41
C ALA A 123 -21.80 -0.55 19.69
#